data_AF-A0AA85AT43-F1
#
_entry.id   AF-A0AA85AT43-F1
#
_cell.length_a   1.000
_cell.length_b   1.000
_cell.length_c   1.000
_cell.angle_alpha   90.00
_cell.angle_beta   90.00
_cell.angle_gamma   90.00
#
_symmetry.space_group_name_H-M   'P 1'
#
loop_
_entity.id
_entity.type
_entity.pdbx_description
1 polymer ?
#
loop_
_entity_poly.entity_id
_entity_poly.type
_entity_poly.pdbx_seq_one_letter_code
_entity_poly.pdbx_strand_id
1 'polypeptide(L)'
;MILNKRFACWDDFDIALKEFQKTTYTRYIHTESRLLKDVRFKCLFVTFNCTFGHKRKSEGLKVKQKPSKFRNCQSKFLVRLEEQGYVIKSYNMLHNHPCSSSWMVCDPWTRRLSSEEKENLKPVILHCESADEVIESIKERTGKQVTAADVKGMKATPSTGECI
;
A
#
# COMPACT_ATOMS: atom_id res chain seq x y z
N MET A 1 11.82 5.20 13.83
CA MET A 1 11.39 3.86 14.28
C MET A 1 12.21 3.45 15.49
N ILE A 2 11.69 2.61 16.38
CA ILE A 2 12.33 2.30 17.66
C ILE A 2 12.79 0.84 17.64
N LEU A 3 14.10 0.62 17.85
CA LEU A 3 14.68 -0.72 17.96
C LEU A 3 14.13 -1.41 19.21
N ASN A 4 13.93 -2.73 19.15
CA ASN A 4 13.41 -3.54 20.25
C ASN A 4 12.01 -3.14 20.74
N LYS A 5 11.28 -2.28 20.02
CA LYS A 5 9.86 -2.07 20.28
C LYS A 5 9.12 -3.40 20.09
N ARG A 6 8.37 -3.79 21.11
CA ARG A 6 7.63 -5.05 21.19
C ARG A 6 6.13 -4.81 20.99
N PHE A 7 5.48 -5.74 20.31
CA PHE A 7 4.04 -5.79 20.08
C PHE A 7 3.53 -7.16 20.51
N ALA A 8 2.42 -7.20 21.26
CA ALA A 8 1.92 -8.44 21.84
C ALA A 8 1.40 -9.41 20.78
N CYS A 9 0.75 -8.88 19.74
CA CYS A 9 0.23 -9.65 18.62
C CYS A 9 0.50 -8.96 17.26
N TRP A 10 0.10 -9.62 16.18
CA TRP A 10 0.25 -9.06 14.83
C TRP A 10 -0.63 -7.82 14.61
N ASP A 11 -1.84 -7.81 15.16
CA ASP A 11 -2.80 -6.73 14.93
C ASP A 11 -2.34 -5.42 15.58
N ASP A 12 -1.79 -5.48 16.78
CA ASP A 12 -1.16 -4.32 17.44
C ASP A 12 -0.02 -3.74 16.59
N PHE A 13 0.81 -4.63 16.03
CA PHE A 13 1.89 -4.23 15.13
C PHE A 13 1.35 -3.61 13.84
N ASP A 14 0.31 -4.20 13.23
CA ASP A 14 -0.28 -3.71 11.98
C ASP A 14 -0.93 -2.33 12.16
N ILE A 15 -1.62 -2.10 13.28
CA ILE A 15 -2.17 -0.79 13.65
C ILE A 15 -1.04 0.23 13.80
N ALA A 16 -0.02 -0.08 14.59
CA ALA A 16 1.12 0.82 14.79
C ALA A 16 1.89 1.10 13.49
N LEU A 17 1.99 0.11 12.59
CA LEU A 17 2.61 0.28 11.28
C LEU A 17 1.77 1.20 10.38
N LYS A 18 0.43 1.06 10.38
CA LYS A 18 -0.47 1.96 9.65
C LYS A 18 -0.34 3.40 10.14
N GLU A 19 -0.32 3.62 11.46
CA GLU A 19 -0.12 4.94 12.05
C GLU A 19 1.26 5.53 11.74
N PHE A 20 2.32 4.72 11.84
CA PHE A 20 3.67 5.14 11.50
C PHE A 20 3.77 5.60 10.04
N GLN A 21 3.23 4.81 9.12
CA GLN A 21 3.21 5.15 7.68
C GLN A 21 2.42 6.42 7.40
N LYS A 22 1.27 6.60 8.07
CA LYS A 22 0.43 7.80 7.96
C LYS A 22 1.17 9.05 8.45
N THR A 23 1.85 8.95 9.59
CA THR A 23 2.54 10.08 10.24
C THR A 23 3.82 10.46 9.51
N THR A 24 4.56 9.47 9.00
CA THR A 24 5.85 9.70 8.34
C THR A 24 5.74 9.88 6.83
N TYR A 25 4.53 9.78 6.28
CA TYR A 25 4.31 9.80 4.83
C TYR A 25 5.18 8.79 4.08
N THR A 26 5.35 7.62 4.69
CA THR A 26 6.09 6.49 4.13
C THR A 26 5.15 5.34 3.81
N ARG A 27 5.59 4.44 2.93
CA ARG A 27 4.90 3.18 2.70
C ARG A 27 5.90 2.04 2.64
N TYR A 28 5.63 1.03 3.45
CA TYR A 28 6.36 -0.22 3.52
C TYR A 28 5.46 -1.36 3.11
N ILE A 29 6.01 -2.26 2.32
CA ILE A 29 5.32 -3.48 1.91
C ILE A 29 6.03 -4.67 2.51
N HIS A 30 5.25 -5.68 2.81
CA HIS A 30 5.76 -7.00 3.13
C HIS A 30 6.49 -7.58 1.90
N THR A 31 7.73 -8.03 2.09
CA THR A 31 8.59 -8.49 0.99
C THR A 31 9.11 -9.91 1.17
N GLU A 32 9.49 -10.26 2.41
CA GLU A 32 9.99 -11.57 2.76
C GLU A 32 9.38 -11.95 4.10
N SER A 33 8.82 -13.15 4.21
CA SER A 33 8.47 -13.74 5.49
C SER A 33 8.70 -15.23 5.51
N ARG A 34 8.83 -15.74 6.73
CA ARG A 34 8.66 -17.17 7.01
C ARG A 34 7.36 -17.34 7.79
N LEU A 35 6.35 -17.90 7.15
CA LEU A 35 5.06 -18.18 7.75
C LEU A 35 5.18 -19.25 8.86
N LEU A 36 4.36 -19.10 9.89
CA LEU A 36 4.15 -20.13 10.91
C LEU A 36 2.77 -20.76 10.70
N LYS A 37 2.61 -22.01 11.14
CA LYS A 37 1.30 -22.69 11.16
C LYS A 37 0.48 -22.34 12.43
N ASP A 38 0.94 -21.40 13.24
CA ASP A 38 0.32 -21.03 14.52
C ASP A 38 -0.78 -19.98 14.28
N VAL A 39 -1.96 -20.19 14.89
CA VAL A 39 -3.12 -19.29 14.77
C VAL A 39 -2.86 -17.93 15.42
N ARG A 40 -1.98 -17.85 16.44
CA ARG A 40 -1.66 -16.61 17.16
C ARG A 40 -0.61 -15.77 16.45
N PHE A 41 0.25 -16.38 15.63
CA PHE A 41 1.39 -15.70 15.02
C PHE A 41 1.48 -16.01 13.53
N LYS A 42 1.34 -14.98 12.69
CA LYS A 42 1.38 -15.14 11.23
C LYS A 42 2.74 -15.57 10.71
N CYS A 43 3.81 -14.99 11.23
CA CYS A 43 5.18 -15.15 10.71
C CYS A 43 6.22 -15.25 11.83
N LEU A 44 7.30 -16.01 11.59
CA LEU A 44 8.50 -16.03 12.43
C LEU A 44 9.34 -14.76 12.27
N PHE A 45 9.44 -14.28 11.03
CA PHE A 45 10.02 -12.98 10.73
C PHE A 45 9.38 -12.39 9.47
N VAL A 46 9.43 -11.07 9.36
CA VAL A 46 8.90 -10.29 8.25
C VAL A 46 9.83 -9.14 7.94
N THR A 47 10.30 -9.06 6.69
CA THR A 47 11.04 -7.91 6.17
C THR A 47 10.06 -6.98 5.45
N PHE A 48 10.10 -5.72 5.86
CA PHE A 48 9.36 -4.62 5.26
C PHE A 48 10.32 -3.74 4.48
N ASN A 49 10.07 -3.54 3.18
CA ASN A 49 10.83 -2.59 2.36
C ASN A 49 9.93 -1.45 1.92
N CYS A 50 10.53 -0.26 1.74
CA CYS A 50 9.83 0.85 1.13
C CYS A 50 9.30 0.49 -0.27
N THR A 51 8.12 0.97 -0.64
CA THR A 51 7.51 0.70 -1.97
C THR A 51 8.39 1.16 -3.14
N PHE A 52 9.23 2.18 -2.93
CA PHE A 52 10.21 2.65 -3.91
C PHE A 52 11.49 1.81 -3.95
N GLY A 53 11.69 0.91 -2.98
CA GLY A 53 12.79 -0.06 -2.92
C GLY A 53 12.63 -1.20 -3.92
N HIS A 54 11.39 -1.51 -4.32
CA HIS A 54 11.11 -2.61 -5.24
C HIS A 54 11.12 -2.19 -6.72
N LYS A 55 11.76 -3.01 -7.55
CA LYS A 55 11.43 -3.08 -8.98
C LYS A 55 10.03 -3.69 -9.09
N ARG A 56 9.02 -2.90 -9.47
CA ARG A 56 7.70 -3.46 -9.83
C ARG A 56 7.92 -4.46 -10.97
N LYS A 57 7.64 -5.75 -10.73
CA LYS A 57 7.45 -6.68 -11.85
C LYS A 57 6.22 -6.18 -12.62
N SER A 58 6.36 -5.97 -13.91
CA SER A 58 5.22 -5.68 -14.77
C SER A 58 4.38 -6.94 -14.88
N GLU A 59 3.40 -7.11 -13.99
CA GLU A 59 2.29 -8.02 -14.27
C GLU A 59 1.50 -7.44 -15.45
N GLY A 60 1.51 -8.20 -16.56
CA GLY A 60 0.55 -8.20 -17.67
C GLY A 60 -0.02 -6.87 -18.18
N LEU A 61 0.22 -6.59 -19.48
CA LEU A 61 -0.51 -5.64 -20.34
C LEU A 61 -1.27 -4.53 -19.61
N LYS A 62 -0.62 -3.39 -19.30
CA LYS A 62 -1.24 -2.05 -19.26
C LYS A 62 -0.20 -0.97 -18.94
N VAL A 63 -0.11 -0.01 -19.88
CA VAL A 63 0.52 1.33 -19.78
C VAL A 63 1.94 1.38 -19.21
N LYS A 64 2.90 1.81 -20.03
CA LYS A 64 4.26 2.18 -19.59
C LYS A 64 4.20 3.30 -18.54
N GLN A 65 3.99 2.98 -17.27
CA GLN A 65 4.24 3.93 -16.21
C GLN A 65 5.74 4.25 -16.23
N LYS A 66 6.09 5.52 -16.44
CA LYS A 66 7.49 5.95 -16.36
C LYS A 66 8.08 5.43 -15.05
N PRO A 67 9.23 4.76 -15.09
CA PRO A 67 9.97 4.38 -13.89
C PRO A 67 10.02 5.56 -12.90
N SER A 68 9.64 5.36 -11.64
CA SER A 68 10.01 6.32 -10.60
C SER A 68 11.53 6.49 -10.66
N LYS A 69 12.02 7.73 -10.66
CA LYS A 69 13.46 8.03 -10.59
C LYS A 69 14.10 7.55 -9.27
N PHE A 70 13.28 7.21 -8.28
CA PHE A 70 13.69 6.83 -6.93
C PHE A 70 13.73 5.32 -6.70
N ARG A 71 14.02 4.53 -7.74
CA ARG A 71 14.16 3.07 -7.59
C ARG A 71 15.24 2.71 -6.58
N ASN A 72 15.12 1.51 -6.02
CA ASN A 72 16.10 0.93 -5.09
C ASN A 72 16.29 1.76 -3.80
N CYS A 73 15.21 2.39 -3.30
CA CYS A 73 15.19 2.93 -1.94
C CYS A 73 15.65 1.85 -0.94
N GLN A 74 16.65 2.17 -0.12
CA GLN A 74 17.27 1.23 0.83
C GLN A 74 16.51 1.15 2.16
N SER A 75 15.48 1.98 2.32
CA SER A 75 14.69 2.03 3.54
C SER A 75 13.92 0.72 3.74
N LYS A 76 14.20 0.04 4.84
CA LYS A 76 13.66 -1.28 5.18
C LYS A 76 13.80 -1.58 6.67
N PHE A 77 13.04 -2.56 7.16
CA PHE A 77 13.19 -3.05 8.51
C PHE A 77 12.74 -4.49 8.68
N LEU A 78 13.22 -5.12 9.74
CA LEU A 78 12.95 -6.50 10.08
C LEU A 78 12.15 -6.56 11.38
N VAL A 79 11.04 -7.28 11.33
CA VAL A 79 10.24 -7.67 12.48
C VAL A 79 10.43 -9.16 12.69
N ARG A 80 10.68 -9.58 13.93
CA ARG A 80 10.85 -10.99 14.29
C ARG A 80 9.93 -11.35 15.44
N LEU A 81 9.36 -12.54 15.38
CA LEU A 81 8.66 -13.13 16.49
C LEU A 81 9.66 -13.64 17.53
N GLU A 82 9.45 -13.25 18.78
CA GLU A 82 10.13 -13.79 19.95
C GLU A 82 9.09 -14.31 20.96
N GLU A 83 9.55 -14.90 22.06
CA GLU A 83 8.73 -15.57 23.08
C GLU A 83 7.50 -14.76 23.53
N GLN A 84 7.62 -13.43 23.57
CA GLN A 84 6.58 -12.51 24.06
C GLN A 84 6.03 -11.59 22.94
N GLY A 85 6.08 -12.00 21.67
CA GLY A 85 5.49 -11.27 20.55
C GLY A 85 6.48 -10.69 19.54
N TYR A 86 6.01 -9.75 18.71
CA TYR A 86 6.75 -9.20 17.58
C TYR A 86 7.70 -8.08 18.00
N VAL A 87 8.95 -8.14 17.53
CA VAL A 87 10.00 -7.18 17.88
C VAL A 87 10.67 -6.63 16.63
N ILE A 88 10.86 -5.31 16.59
CA ILE A 88 11.66 -4.65 15.55
C ILE A 88 13.15 -4.90 15.83
N LYS A 89 13.80 -5.71 14.99
CA LYS A 89 15.19 -6.17 15.19
C LYS A 89 16.24 -5.37 14.46
N SER A 90 15.89 -4.76 13.34
CA SER A 90 16.78 -3.88 12.60
C SER A 90 15.98 -2.94 11.73
N TYR A 91 16.53 -1.78 11.44
CA TYR A 91 15.94 -0.84 10.50
C TYR A 91 17.00 -0.01 9.79
N ASN A 92 16.70 0.37 8.56
CA ASN A 92 17.30 1.44 7.80
C ASN A 92 16.16 2.37 7.38
N MET A 93 16.20 3.63 7.81
CA MET A 93 15.16 4.64 7.51
C MET A 93 15.63 5.66 6.46
N LEU A 94 16.72 5.36 5.75
CA LEU A 94 17.26 6.25 4.72
C LEU A 94 16.43 6.12 3.43
N HIS A 95 15.69 7.17 3.13
CA HIS A 95 14.93 7.31 1.90
C HIS A 95 15.72 8.12 0.87
N ASN A 96 15.71 7.67 -0.39
CA ASN A 96 16.25 8.41 -1.52
C ASN A 96 15.20 9.29 -2.22
N HIS A 97 14.02 9.44 -1.62
CA HIS A 97 12.88 10.19 -2.13
C HIS A 97 12.24 11.02 -1.02
N PRO A 98 11.48 12.07 -1.37
CA PRO A 98 10.68 12.80 -0.39
C PRO A 98 9.65 11.91 0.32
N CYS A 99 9.44 12.15 1.61
CA CYS A 99 8.43 11.52 2.46
C CYS A 99 7.52 12.61 3.02
N SER A 100 6.70 13.20 2.15
CA SER A 100 5.73 14.24 2.50
C SER A 100 4.33 13.86 2.04
N SER A 101 3.30 14.45 2.66
CA SER A 101 1.90 14.29 2.24
C SER A 101 1.70 14.60 0.75
N SER A 102 2.29 15.70 0.29
CA SER A 102 2.27 16.16 -1.10
C SER A 102 2.93 15.18 -2.07
N TRP A 103 3.83 14.32 -1.59
CA TRP A 103 4.49 13.32 -2.42
C TRP A 103 3.82 11.95 -2.36
N MET A 104 3.12 11.63 -1.26
CA MET A 104 2.38 10.38 -1.12
C MET A 104 1.28 10.20 -2.18
N VAL A 105 0.69 11.29 -2.68
CA VAL A 105 -0.29 11.23 -3.79
C VAL A 105 0.32 10.70 -5.09
N CYS A 106 1.65 10.77 -5.24
CA CYS A 106 2.36 10.18 -6.37
C CYS A 106 2.48 8.66 -6.28
N ASP A 107 2.30 8.05 -5.10
CA ASP A 107 2.30 6.60 -4.94
C ASP A 107 0.98 6.01 -5.48
N PRO A 108 0.98 5.18 -6.54
CA PRO A 108 -0.25 4.57 -7.06
C PRO A 108 -1.05 3.78 -6.02
N TRP A 109 -0.36 3.31 -4.97
CA TRP A 109 -0.98 2.58 -3.88
C TRP A 109 -1.85 3.46 -2.95
N THR A 110 -1.64 4.78 -2.90
CA THR A 110 -2.53 5.71 -2.16
C THR A 110 -3.81 6.03 -2.93
N ARG A 111 -3.80 5.80 -4.26
CA ARG A 111 -4.95 6.01 -5.15
C ARG A 111 -5.83 4.77 -5.32
N ARG A 112 -5.37 3.61 -4.84
CA ARG A 112 -6.08 2.35 -5.01
C ARG A 112 -7.33 2.32 -4.14
N LEU A 113 -8.48 2.11 -4.78
CA LEU A 113 -9.73 1.85 -4.08
C LEU A 113 -9.73 0.43 -3.48
N SER A 114 -10.22 0.29 -2.25
CA SER A 114 -10.54 -0.98 -1.59
C SER A 114 -11.69 -1.67 -2.31
N SER A 115 -11.93 -2.96 -2.03
CA SER A 115 -13.05 -3.67 -2.65
C SER A 115 -14.39 -3.04 -2.30
N GLU A 116 -14.56 -2.63 -1.04
CA GLU A 116 -15.76 -1.94 -0.57
C GLU A 116 -15.94 -0.57 -1.24
N GLU A 117 -14.89 0.25 -1.28
CA GLU A 117 -14.94 1.56 -1.97
C GLU A 117 -15.25 1.38 -3.45
N LYS A 118 -14.68 0.38 -4.12
CA LYS A 118 -14.97 0.08 -5.51
C LYS A 118 -16.44 -0.26 -5.73
N GLU A 119 -17.03 -1.07 -4.87
CA GLU A 119 -18.44 -1.44 -5.00
C GLU A 119 -19.35 -0.23 -4.74
N ASN A 120 -19.05 0.56 -3.71
CA ASN A 120 -19.79 1.79 -3.37
C ASN A 120 -19.68 2.87 -4.45
N LEU A 121 -18.57 2.93 -5.17
CA LEU A 121 -18.31 3.92 -6.23
C LEU A 121 -18.61 3.39 -7.63
N LYS A 122 -18.90 2.10 -7.80
CA LYS A 122 -19.22 1.46 -9.07
C LYS A 122 -20.25 2.22 -9.92
N PRO A 123 -21.40 2.67 -9.39
CA PRO A 123 -22.36 3.41 -10.20
C PRO A 123 -21.78 4.73 -10.72
N VAL A 124 -21.03 5.45 -9.88
CA VAL A 124 -20.38 6.72 -10.27
C VAL A 124 -19.33 6.46 -11.34
N ILE A 125 -18.47 5.46 -11.14
CA ILE A 125 -17.37 5.12 -12.06
C ILE A 125 -17.90 4.68 -13.42
N LEU A 126 -18.99 3.90 -13.48
CA LEU A 126 -19.52 3.34 -14.72
C LEU A 126 -20.45 4.28 -15.48
N HIS A 127 -21.27 5.08 -14.80
CA HIS A 127 -22.35 5.84 -15.43
C HIS A 127 -22.07 7.34 -15.60
N CYS A 128 -21.15 7.92 -14.82
CA CYS A 128 -20.78 9.31 -15.02
C CYS A 128 -19.85 9.45 -16.23
N GLU A 129 -20.21 10.27 -17.20
CA GLU A 129 -19.38 10.50 -18.40
C GLU A 129 -18.14 11.34 -18.09
N SER A 130 -18.29 12.35 -17.23
CA SER A 130 -17.24 13.27 -16.83
C SER A 130 -16.18 12.59 -15.95
N ALA A 131 -14.92 12.62 -16.39
CA ALA A 131 -13.82 12.11 -15.58
C ALA A 131 -13.60 12.97 -14.32
N ASP A 132 -13.81 14.29 -14.41
CA ASP A 132 -13.57 15.22 -13.30
C ASP A 132 -14.60 15.05 -12.18
N GLU A 133 -15.86 14.79 -12.53
CA GLU A 133 -16.90 14.47 -11.54
C GLU A 133 -16.63 13.15 -10.81
N VAL A 134 -16.14 12.13 -11.53
CA VAL A 134 -15.72 10.85 -10.91
C VAL A 134 -14.55 11.08 -9.95
N ILE A 135 -13.56 11.89 -10.33
CA ILE A 135 -12.41 12.21 -9.48
C ILE A 135 -12.84 12.92 -8.19
N GLU A 136 -13.68 13.96 -8.30
CA GLU A 136 -14.16 14.69 -7.14
C GLU A 136 -15.05 13.81 -6.24
N SER A 137 -15.93 12.97 -6.80
CA SER A 137 -16.73 12.04 -5.99
C SER A 137 -15.87 11.01 -5.25
N ILE A 138 -14.83 10.48 -5.88
CA ILE A 138 -13.88 9.57 -5.21
C ILE A 138 -13.18 10.29 -4.07
N LYS A 139 -12.70 11.51 -4.30
CA LYS A 139 -12.02 12.32 -3.31
C LYS A 139 -12.93 12.68 -2.13
N GLU A 140 -14.18 13.06 -2.39
CA GLU A 140 -15.16 13.40 -1.34
C GLU A 140 -15.48 12.19 -0.46
N ARG A 141 -15.70 11.02 -1.05
CA ARG A 141 -16.13 9.82 -0.32
C ARG A 141 -15.00 9.04 0.34
N THR A 142 -13.77 9.16 -0.18
CA THR A 142 -12.63 8.31 0.27
C THR A 142 -11.40 9.12 0.69
N GLY A 143 -11.36 10.42 0.40
CA GLY A 143 -10.18 11.27 0.58
C GLY A 143 -9.04 11.01 -0.43
N LYS A 144 -9.21 10.07 -1.37
CA LYS A 144 -8.15 9.65 -2.30
C LYS A 144 -8.06 10.56 -3.52
N GLN A 145 -6.83 10.96 -3.85
CA GLN A 145 -6.53 11.73 -5.06
C GLN A 145 -6.24 10.77 -6.21
N VAL A 146 -7.21 10.55 -7.10
CA VAL A 146 -7.05 9.72 -8.31
C VAL A 146 -6.80 10.60 -9.55
N THR A 147 -6.20 10.04 -10.60
CA THR A 147 -5.96 10.75 -11.87
C THR A 147 -6.99 10.35 -12.93
N ALA A 148 -7.14 11.16 -13.98
CA ALA A 148 -7.98 10.81 -15.13
C ALA A 148 -7.56 9.49 -15.80
N ALA A 149 -6.26 9.16 -15.78
CA ALA A 149 -5.76 7.88 -16.25
C ALA A 149 -6.23 6.70 -15.37
N ASP A 150 -6.30 6.90 -14.06
CA ASP A 150 -6.82 5.90 -13.12
C ASP A 150 -8.33 5.66 -13.39
N VAL A 151 -9.12 6.73 -13.55
CA VAL A 151 -10.55 6.64 -13.91
C VAL A 151 -10.76 5.90 -15.23
N LYS A 152 -9.98 6.23 -16.27
CA LYS A 152 -10.01 5.51 -17.54
C LYS A 152 -9.72 4.02 -17.35
N GLY A 153 -8.76 3.68 -16.50
CA GLY A 153 -8.42 2.30 -16.14
C GLY A 153 -9.57 1.56 -15.43
N MET A 154 -10.24 2.24 -14.49
CA MET A 154 -11.39 1.69 -13.74
C MET A 154 -12.60 1.44 -14.66
N LYS A 155 -12.89 2.37 -15.57
CA LYS A 155 -13.94 2.20 -16.60
C LYS A 155 -13.64 1.06 -17.58
N ALA A 156 -12.35 0.81 -17.85
CA ALA A 156 -11.90 -0.23 -18.79
C ALA A 156 -11.79 -1.63 -18.17
N THR A 157 -12.08 -1.81 -16.88
CA THR A 157 -12.28 -3.14 -16.28
C THR A 157 -13.78 -3.42 -16.23
N PRO A 158 -14.32 -4.22 -17.18
CA PRO A 158 -15.67 -4.74 -16.99
C PRO A 158 -15.64 -5.61 -15.75
N SER A 159 -16.64 -5.48 -14.89
CA SER A 159 -16.96 -6.49 -13.89
C SER A 159 -17.01 -7.84 -14.61
N THR A 160 -16.01 -8.69 -14.40
CA THR A 160 -16.10 -10.11 -14.73
C THR A 160 -17.31 -10.62 -13.95
N GLY A 161 -18.43 -10.76 -14.65
CA GLY A 161 -19.55 -11.54 -14.15
C GLY A 161 -19.03 -12.93 -13.81
N GLU A 162 -19.44 -13.41 -12.65
CA GLU A 162 -19.30 -14.79 -12.24
C GLU A 162 -19.75 -15.70 -13.39
N CYS A 163 -18.85 -16.54 -13.89
CA CYS A 163 -19.29 -17.75 -14.56
C CYS A 163 -19.67 -18.73 -13.46
N ILE A 164 -20.96 -19.06 -13.43
CA ILE A 164 -21.58 -20.13 -12.63
C ILE A 164 -20.89 -21.46 -12.92
#